data_AF-T5AKH6-F1
#
_entry.id   AF-T5AKH6-F1
#
_cell.length_a   1.000
_cell.length_b   1.000
_cell.length_c   1.000
_cell.angle_alpha   90.00
_cell.angle_beta   90.00
_cell.angle_gamma   90.00
#
_symmetry.space_group_name_H-M   'P 1'
#
loop_
_entity.id
_entity.type
_entity.pdbx_description
1 polymer ?
#
loop_
_entity_poly.entity_id
_entity_poly.type
_entity_poly.pdbx_seq_one_letter_code
_entity_poly.pdbx_strand_id
1 'polypeptide(L)'
;MKSAIILASVAALVCALPQGPPPATPSYPIFLAGEGWEMTEECLGTFEFCADEKLRGKDFETAAECVASRERPYTFFEPREGCEIDQAEIGQEEECIGTLAFCEDEELALFDQGYSSTAECLAAKPKPNPKLASPAAASPAKPNKTPPAKPNKTSPISSPASPATPPKPKFIVDPGFKNDCVSKTDENCTGTIRFCNDENLRASQGFHAEAECLASRERPWTFFEPREGCNLFGAEAAGHEEECIGTEDFCNYHDWRSAQGFSTAAECLAAKPKKKL
;
A
#
# COMPACT_ATOMS: atom_id res chain seq x y z
N MET A 1 29.37 -47.70 -43.89
CA MET A 1 28.11 -47.08 -44.34
C MET A 1 28.21 -45.59 -44.03
N LYS A 2 28.27 -44.73 -45.05
CA LYS A 2 28.49 -43.29 -44.91
C LYS A 2 27.13 -42.59 -44.99
N SER A 3 26.67 -41.99 -43.89
CA SER A 3 25.43 -41.21 -43.86
C SER A 3 25.72 -39.78 -44.29
N ALA A 4 25.09 -39.36 -45.39
CA ALA A 4 25.12 -37.99 -45.89
C ALA A 4 23.96 -37.21 -45.25
N ILE A 5 24.28 -36.08 -44.62
CA ILE A 5 23.31 -35.13 -44.05
C ILE A 5 23.01 -34.09 -45.13
N ILE A 6 21.76 -34.05 -45.60
CA ILE A 6 21.27 -33.04 -46.55
C ILE A 6 20.70 -31.89 -45.71
N LEU A 7 21.38 -30.75 -45.73
CA LEU A 7 20.89 -29.48 -45.19
C LEU A 7 19.99 -28.83 -46.26
N ALA A 8 18.68 -28.81 -46.01
CA ALA A 8 17.72 -28.07 -46.82
C ALA A 8 17.62 -26.63 -46.32
N SER A 9 18.15 -25.69 -47.11
CA SER A 9 18.00 -24.26 -46.89
C SER A 9 16.58 -23.82 -47.22
N VAL A 10 15.81 -23.47 -46.19
CA VAL A 10 14.49 -22.84 -46.36
C VAL A 10 14.72 -21.34 -46.57
N ALA A 11 14.70 -20.91 -47.83
CA ALA A 11 14.66 -19.50 -48.18
C ALA A 11 13.24 -18.96 -47.90
N ALA A 12 13.11 -18.19 -46.82
CA ALA A 12 11.88 -17.50 -46.49
C ALA A 12 11.65 -16.36 -47.49
N LEU A 13 10.65 -16.54 -48.35
CA LEU A 13 10.16 -15.54 -49.29
C LEU A 13 9.38 -14.47 -48.49
N VAL A 14 10.01 -13.33 -48.23
CA VAL A 14 9.36 -12.17 -47.62
C VAL A 14 8.49 -11.50 -48.68
N CYS A 15 7.20 -11.78 -48.66
CA CYS A 15 6.21 -11.03 -49.43
C CYS A 15 6.04 -9.65 -48.80
N ALA A 16 6.52 -8.61 -49.49
CA ALA A 16 6.23 -7.22 -49.17
C ALA A 16 4.73 -6.94 -49.42
N LEU A 17 3.97 -6.79 -48.33
CA LEU A 17 2.60 -6.30 -48.37
C LEU A 17 2.60 -4.78 -48.64
N PRO A 18 1.62 -4.26 -49.42
CA PRO A 18 1.47 -2.84 -49.66
C PRO A 18 1.15 -2.13 -48.32
N GLN A 19 2.01 -1.20 -47.93
CA GLN A 19 1.78 -0.32 -46.80
C GLN A 19 0.59 0.58 -47.12
N GLY A 20 -0.54 0.33 -46.45
CA GLY A 20 -1.68 1.24 -46.46
C GLY A 20 -1.29 2.62 -45.91
N PRO A 21 -2.05 3.68 -46.24
CA PRO A 21 -1.79 5.01 -45.71
C PRO A 21 -1.80 4.96 -44.17
N PRO A 22 -0.89 5.69 -43.50
CA PRO A 22 -0.81 5.70 -42.06
C PRO A 22 -2.16 6.11 -41.46
N PRO A 23 -2.61 5.46 -40.35
CA PRO A 23 -3.84 5.87 -39.68
C PRO A 23 -3.72 7.35 -39.31
N ALA A 24 -4.79 8.10 -39.58
CA ALA A 24 -4.89 9.49 -39.16
C ALA A 24 -4.59 9.56 -37.66
N THR A 25 -3.53 10.27 -37.32
CA THR A 25 -3.16 10.55 -35.93
C THR A 25 -4.39 11.15 -35.24
N PRO A 26 -4.89 10.59 -34.14
CA PRO A 26 -5.95 11.22 -33.39
C PRO A 26 -5.46 12.61 -32.99
N SER A 27 -6.15 13.64 -33.48
CA SER A 27 -5.98 15.01 -33.00
C SER A 27 -6.38 15.00 -31.53
N TYR A 28 -5.41 14.83 -30.64
CA TYR A 28 -5.61 15.12 -29.24
C TYR A 28 -5.89 16.63 -29.15
N PRO A 29 -6.99 17.04 -28.48
CA PRO A 29 -7.22 18.46 -28.27
C PRO A 29 -5.99 19.04 -27.59
N ILE A 30 -5.45 20.10 -28.19
CA ILE A 30 -4.38 20.89 -27.61
C ILE A 30 -4.92 21.39 -26.26
N PHE A 31 -4.45 20.80 -25.17
CA PHE A 31 -4.77 21.24 -23.82
C PHE A 31 -4.16 22.62 -23.62
N LEU A 32 -4.98 23.64 -23.81
CA LEU A 32 -4.65 25.02 -23.45
C LEU A 32 -4.47 25.06 -21.93
N ALA A 33 -3.24 25.26 -21.49
CA ALA A 33 -2.90 25.55 -20.11
C ALA A 33 -3.58 26.87 -19.71
N GLY A 34 -4.76 26.81 -19.09
CA GLY A 34 -5.50 28.03 -18.78
C GLY A 34 -6.83 27.89 -18.05
N GLU A 35 -7.28 26.70 -17.65
CA GLU A 35 -8.53 26.55 -16.89
C GLU A 35 -8.26 25.68 -15.65
N GLY A 36 -8.69 26.18 -14.50
CA GLY A 36 -8.42 25.57 -13.21
C GLY A 36 -8.96 24.15 -13.16
N TRP A 37 -8.10 23.19 -12.84
CA TRP A 37 -8.52 21.84 -12.52
C TRP A 37 -9.43 21.92 -11.30
N GLU A 38 -10.73 21.80 -11.51
CA GLU A 38 -11.66 21.63 -10.40
C GLU A 38 -11.35 20.27 -9.77
N MET A 39 -10.84 20.30 -8.55
CA MET A 39 -10.54 19.11 -7.78
C MET A 39 -11.85 18.46 -7.35
N THR A 40 -12.38 17.59 -8.22
CA THR A 40 -13.60 16.84 -7.96
C THR A 40 -13.34 15.71 -6.97
N GLU A 41 -14.40 15.25 -6.30
CA GLU A 41 -14.34 14.10 -5.40
C GLU A 41 -13.82 12.84 -6.10
N GLU A 42 -14.15 12.65 -7.37
CA GLU A 42 -13.69 11.50 -8.18
C GLU A 42 -12.17 11.51 -8.36
N CYS A 43 -11.54 12.69 -8.38
CA CYS A 43 -10.10 12.82 -8.56
C CYS A 43 -9.31 12.65 -7.24
N LEU A 44 -9.87 13.11 -6.11
CA LEU A 44 -9.21 13.08 -4.79
C LEU A 44 -9.64 11.89 -3.92
N GLY A 45 -10.76 11.27 -4.26
CA GLY A 45 -11.44 10.32 -3.39
C GLY A 45 -12.26 10.99 -2.28
N THR A 46 -13.26 10.24 -1.81
CA THR A 46 -14.26 10.68 -0.83
C THR A 46 -13.63 11.22 0.47
N PHE A 47 -12.61 10.55 1.00
CA PHE A 47 -12.01 10.94 2.28
C PHE A 47 -11.25 12.27 2.18
N GLU A 48 -10.40 12.42 1.16
CA GLU A 48 -9.60 13.64 0.96
C GLU A 48 -10.50 14.82 0.61
N PHE A 49 -11.51 14.60 -0.23
CA PHE A 49 -12.51 15.63 -0.52
C PHE A 49 -13.26 16.07 0.73
N CYS A 50 -13.71 15.14 1.60
CA CYS A 50 -14.41 15.51 2.83
C CYS A 50 -13.49 16.16 3.88
N ALA A 51 -12.19 15.85 3.84
CA ALA A 51 -11.20 16.43 4.73
C ALA A 51 -10.95 17.91 4.39
N ASP A 52 -10.98 18.28 3.11
CA ASP A 52 -10.80 19.66 2.67
C ASP A 52 -12.09 20.50 2.86
N GLU A 53 -12.03 21.51 3.74
CA GLU A 53 -13.17 22.39 4.03
C GLU A 53 -13.66 23.22 2.83
N LYS A 54 -12.77 23.53 1.88
CA LYS A 54 -13.14 24.30 0.70
C LYS A 54 -13.88 23.43 -0.31
N LEU A 55 -13.50 22.16 -0.42
CA LEU A 55 -14.12 21.20 -1.34
C LEU A 55 -15.42 20.62 -0.77
N ARG A 56 -15.43 20.25 0.52
CA ARG A 56 -16.64 19.81 1.24
C ARG A 56 -17.79 20.81 1.16
N GLY A 57 -17.46 22.10 1.05
CA GLY A 57 -18.44 23.17 0.99
C GLY A 57 -19.15 23.41 2.32
N LYS A 58 -20.29 24.11 2.26
CA LYS A 58 -21.08 24.47 3.45
C LYS A 58 -22.17 23.45 3.80
N ASP A 59 -22.28 22.40 3.01
CA ASP A 59 -23.34 21.41 3.16
C ASP A 59 -23.06 20.42 4.31
N PHE A 60 -21.81 20.37 4.79
CA PHE A 60 -21.39 19.50 5.89
C PHE A 60 -20.52 20.26 6.89
N GLU A 61 -20.90 20.27 8.16
CA GLU A 61 -20.16 20.97 9.20
C GLU A 61 -18.82 20.28 9.50
N THR A 62 -18.78 18.95 9.35
CA THR A 62 -17.60 18.14 9.65
C THR A 62 -17.29 17.16 8.51
N ALA A 63 -16.02 16.75 8.41
CA ALA A 63 -15.60 15.72 7.47
C ALA A 63 -16.36 14.40 7.71
N ALA A 64 -16.61 14.06 8.99
CA ALA A 64 -17.35 12.86 9.36
C ALA A 64 -18.79 12.87 8.85
N GLU A 65 -19.46 14.02 8.91
CA GLU A 65 -20.81 14.19 8.37
C GLU A 65 -20.82 14.04 6.85
N CYS A 66 -19.86 14.66 6.15
CA CYS A 66 -19.68 14.52 4.69
C CYS A 66 -19.42 13.07 4.25
N VAL A 67 -18.59 12.32 5.00
CA VAL A 67 -18.34 10.91 4.70
C VAL A 67 -19.58 10.06 4.98
N ALA A 68 -20.36 10.41 6.01
CA ALA A 68 -21.56 9.68 6.40
C ALA A 68 -22.77 9.98 5.49
N SER A 69 -22.83 11.17 4.90
CA SER A 69 -23.90 11.62 4.00
C SER A 69 -23.76 11.10 2.59
N ARG A 70 -22.54 10.76 2.17
CA ARG A 70 -22.33 10.05 0.92
C ARG A 70 -22.91 8.66 1.11
N GLU A 71 -23.87 8.33 0.26
CA GLU A 71 -24.25 6.94 0.05
C GLU A 71 -22.93 6.22 -0.22
N ARG A 72 -22.43 5.42 0.73
CA ARG A 72 -21.39 4.46 0.38
C ARG A 72 -22.09 3.55 -0.62
N PRO A 73 -21.75 3.59 -1.92
CA PRO A 73 -22.23 2.54 -2.78
C PRO A 73 -21.64 1.27 -2.16
N TYR A 74 -22.54 0.43 -1.68
CA TYR A 74 -22.34 -0.96 -1.27
C TYR A 74 -20.88 -1.41 -1.26
N THR A 75 -20.29 -1.60 -0.08
CA THR A 75 -19.04 -2.39 0.07
C THR A 75 -19.29 -3.88 -0.13
N PHE A 76 -20.36 -4.21 -0.84
CA PHE A 76 -20.68 -5.55 -1.28
C PHE A 76 -20.78 -5.48 -2.80
N PHE A 77 -19.65 -5.72 -3.45
CA PHE A 77 -19.58 -5.76 -4.89
C PHE A 77 -20.29 -7.03 -5.36
N GLU A 78 -21.21 -6.86 -6.32
CA GLU A 78 -21.68 -7.99 -7.11
C GLU A 78 -20.63 -8.31 -8.17
N PRO A 79 -20.42 -9.59 -8.52
CA PRO A 79 -19.47 -9.95 -9.57
C PRO A 79 -19.80 -9.21 -10.87
N ARG A 80 -18.78 -8.60 -11.50
CA ARG A 80 -18.97 -7.83 -12.74
C ARG A 80 -18.77 -8.72 -13.95
N GLU A 81 -19.73 -8.70 -14.88
CA GLU A 81 -19.59 -9.40 -16.16
C GLU A 81 -18.48 -8.77 -17.02
N GLY A 82 -17.68 -9.61 -17.70
CA GLY A 82 -16.61 -9.15 -18.60
C GLY A 82 -15.27 -8.89 -17.91
N CYS A 83 -15.13 -9.27 -16.65
CA CYS A 83 -13.82 -9.46 -16.04
C CYS A 83 -13.10 -10.64 -16.71
N GLU A 84 -12.19 -10.35 -17.64
CA GLU A 84 -11.25 -11.37 -18.14
C GLU A 84 -10.26 -11.68 -17.03
N ILE A 85 -10.54 -12.79 -16.33
CA ILE A 85 -9.67 -13.31 -15.28
C ILE A 85 -8.51 -14.03 -15.98
N ASP A 86 -7.43 -13.30 -16.24
CA ASP A 86 -6.16 -13.94 -16.55
C ASP A 86 -5.64 -14.57 -15.25
N GLN A 87 -5.68 -15.90 -15.19
CA GLN A 87 -5.28 -16.72 -14.03
C GLN A 87 -3.85 -16.48 -13.51
N ALA A 88 -3.06 -15.66 -14.20
CA ALA A 88 -1.66 -15.40 -13.89
C ALA A 88 -1.42 -14.13 -13.04
N GLU A 89 -2.39 -13.22 -12.94
CA GLU A 89 -2.25 -12.00 -12.11
C GLU A 89 -3.00 -12.20 -10.78
N ILE A 90 -2.20 -12.57 -9.77
CA ILE A 90 -2.62 -12.66 -8.37
C ILE A 90 -2.82 -11.22 -7.88
N GLY A 91 -4.06 -10.74 -7.96
CA GLY A 91 -4.41 -9.37 -7.59
C GLY A 91 -5.81 -8.98 -8.04
N GLN A 92 -6.77 -9.89 -7.91
CA GLN A 92 -8.13 -9.64 -8.38
C GLN A 92 -8.79 -8.60 -7.47
N GLU A 93 -9.15 -7.46 -8.04
CA GLU A 93 -9.89 -6.42 -7.35
C GLU A 93 -11.24 -6.99 -6.89
N GLU A 94 -11.61 -6.76 -5.63
CA GLU A 94 -12.87 -7.21 -5.04
C GLU A 94 -14.10 -6.77 -5.86
N GLU A 95 -13.99 -5.64 -6.55
CA GLU A 95 -15.01 -5.10 -7.46
C GLU A 95 -15.32 -6.02 -8.65
N CYS A 96 -14.33 -6.81 -9.07
CA CYS A 96 -14.43 -7.67 -10.24
C CYS A 96 -15.11 -9.00 -9.91
N ILE A 97 -14.59 -9.71 -8.89
CA ILE A 97 -15.11 -11.02 -8.48
C ILE A 97 -16.31 -10.94 -7.53
N GLY A 98 -16.53 -9.78 -6.92
CA GLY A 98 -17.55 -9.55 -5.93
C GLY A 98 -17.08 -9.88 -4.50
N THR A 99 -17.64 -9.17 -3.53
CA THR A 99 -17.25 -9.25 -2.11
C THR A 99 -17.45 -10.64 -1.50
N LEU A 100 -18.48 -11.38 -1.95
CA LEU A 100 -18.70 -12.73 -1.46
C LEU A 100 -17.57 -13.67 -1.90
N ALA A 101 -17.28 -13.68 -3.21
CA ALA A 101 -16.23 -14.54 -3.78
C ALA A 101 -14.85 -14.14 -3.22
N PHE A 102 -14.59 -12.84 -3.08
CA PHE A 102 -13.38 -12.33 -2.44
C PHE A 102 -13.21 -12.85 -1.00
N CYS A 103 -14.27 -12.83 -0.18
CA CYS A 103 -14.20 -13.32 1.20
C CYS A 103 -14.23 -14.86 1.31
N GLU A 104 -14.70 -15.57 0.30
CA GLU A 104 -14.67 -17.04 0.22
C GLU A 104 -13.31 -17.57 -0.28
N ASP A 105 -12.56 -16.75 -1.03
CA ASP A 105 -11.22 -17.08 -1.50
C ASP A 105 -10.22 -17.06 -0.35
N GLU A 106 -9.69 -18.23 -0.01
CA GLU A 106 -8.77 -18.37 1.11
C GLU A 106 -7.42 -17.68 0.86
N GLU A 107 -6.99 -17.60 -0.40
CA GLU A 107 -5.73 -16.95 -0.75
C GLU A 107 -5.88 -15.42 -0.68
N LEU A 108 -6.96 -14.87 -1.24
CA LEU A 108 -7.17 -13.41 -1.27
C LEU A 108 -7.60 -12.84 0.10
N ALA A 109 -8.53 -13.50 0.81
CA ALA A 109 -9.05 -12.99 2.07
C ALA A 109 -8.11 -13.26 3.25
N LEU A 110 -7.52 -14.47 3.34
CA LEU A 110 -6.72 -14.83 4.52
C LEU A 110 -5.25 -14.39 4.39
N PHE A 111 -4.63 -14.49 3.22
CA PHE A 111 -3.19 -14.18 3.11
C PHE A 111 -2.91 -12.68 2.98
N ASP A 112 -3.66 -11.95 2.17
CA ASP A 112 -3.37 -10.53 1.91
C ASP A 112 -3.92 -9.59 2.98
N GLN A 113 -5.10 -9.89 3.53
CA GLN A 113 -5.81 -9.02 4.47
C GLN A 113 -5.83 -9.57 5.91
N GLY A 114 -5.38 -10.81 6.11
CA GLY A 114 -5.22 -11.41 7.45
C GLY A 114 -6.53 -11.80 8.15
N TYR A 115 -7.63 -11.97 7.44
CA TYR A 115 -8.87 -12.49 8.04
C TYR A 115 -8.70 -13.97 8.40
N SER A 116 -9.29 -14.44 9.50
CA SER A 116 -9.20 -15.86 9.91
C SER A 116 -10.35 -16.72 9.37
N SER A 117 -11.38 -16.09 8.78
CA SER A 117 -12.53 -16.77 8.16
C SER A 117 -13.32 -15.84 7.24
N THR A 118 -14.10 -16.41 6.32
CA THR A 118 -15.08 -15.68 5.50
C THR A 118 -16.05 -14.86 6.35
N ALA A 119 -16.49 -15.39 7.49
CA ALA A 119 -17.41 -14.69 8.38
C ALA A 119 -16.76 -13.44 9.00
N GLU A 120 -15.47 -13.49 9.33
CA GLU A 120 -14.72 -12.34 9.81
C GLU A 120 -14.50 -11.31 8.70
N CYS A 121 -14.12 -11.75 7.50
CA CYS A 121 -14.01 -10.89 6.32
C CYS A 121 -15.31 -10.12 6.07
N LEU A 122 -16.45 -10.82 6.02
CA LEU A 122 -17.77 -10.22 5.82
C LEU A 122 -18.20 -9.31 7.00
N ALA A 123 -17.80 -9.63 8.23
CA ALA A 123 -18.11 -8.81 9.40
C ALA A 123 -17.28 -7.51 9.46
N ALA A 124 -16.05 -7.55 8.92
CA ALA A 124 -15.18 -6.39 8.78
C ALA A 124 -15.66 -5.43 7.68
N LYS A 125 -16.42 -5.92 6.69
CA LYS A 125 -17.03 -5.05 5.68
C LYS A 125 -18.07 -4.12 6.33
N PRO A 126 -18.07 -2.82 5.98
CA PRO A 126 -19.07 -1.88 6.47
C PRO A 126 -20.48 -2.38 6.17
N LYS A 127 -21.31 -2.53 7.20
CA LYS A 127 -22.71 -2.94 6.99
C LYS A 127 -23.46 -1.88 6.19
N PRO A 128 -24.32 -2.28 5.23
CA PRO A 128 -25.17 -1.33 4.53
C PRO A 128 -26.02 -0.57 5.54
N ASN A 129 -26.08 0.76 5.41
CA ASN A 129 -26.85 1.60 6.31
C ASN A 129 -28.35 1.31 6.13
N PRO A 130 -29.06 0.74 7.14
CA PRO A 130 -30.45 0.33 6.99
C PRO A 130 -31.42 1.49 6.70
N LYS A 131 -31.01 2.73 6.99
CA LYS A 131 -31.84 3.92 6.77
C LYS A 131 -32.05 4.28 5.30
N LEU A 132 -31.30 3.67 4.38
CA LEU A 132 -31.36 3.95 2.94
C LEU A 132 -32.06 2.86 2.11
N ALA A 133 -32.46 1.73 2.72
CA ALA A 133 -33.05 0.60 2.02
C ALA A 133 -34.59 0.67 1.85
N SER A 134 -35.19 1.85 1.75
CA SER A 134 -36.66 1.99 1.58
C SER A 134 -37.02 3.11 0.61
N PRO A 135 -38.05 2.93 -0.25
CA PRO A 135 -38.16 3.64 -1.51
C PRO A 135 -38.61 5.09 -1.33
N ALA A 136 -38.05 5.93 -2.20
CA ALA A 136 -38.40 7.32 -2.49
C ALA A 136 -39.87 7.67 -2.18
N ALA A 137 -40.09 8.37 -1.08
CA ALA A 137 -41.31 9.11 -0.81
C ALA A 137 -40.94 10.54 -0.42
N ALA A 138 -41.46 11.47 -1.21
CA ALA A 138 -41.06 12.86 -1.31
C ALA A 138 -41.23 13.71 -0.03
N SER A 139 -40.53 14.86 -0.07
CA SER A 139 -40.95 16.20 0.41
C SER A 139 -40.27 16.71 1.70
N PRO A 140 -40.32 18.02 2.00
CA PRO A 140 -39.56 19.10 1.34
C PRO A 140 -38.72 19.94 2.34
N ALA A 141 -37.88 20.81 1.78
CA ALA A 141 -36.93 21.71 2.41
C ALA A 141 -37.48 22.56 3.59
N LYS A 142 -36.61 22.85 4.57
CA LYS A 142 -36.77 23.96 5.53
C LYS A 142 -35.53 24.85 5.60
N PRO A 143 -35.70 26.15 5.93
CA PRO A 143 -34.69 27.17 5.73
C PRO A 143 -33.83 27.49 6.96
N ASN A 144 -32.66 28.00 6.62
CA ASN A 144 -31.48 28.36 7.38
C ASN A 144 -31.68 29.52 8.39
N LYS A 145 -31.00 29.47 9.55
CA LYS A 145 -30.77 30.63 10.45
C LYS A 145 -29.45 30.52 11.22
N THR A 146 -28.49 31.37 10.85
CA THR A 146 -27.37 31.94 11.67
C THR A 146 -27.89 33.22 12.39
N PRO A 147 -27.20 33.96 13.32
CA PRO A 147 -25.75 34.04 13.71
C PRO A 147 -25.56 34.31 15.25
N PRO A 148 -24.53 35.01 15.83
CA PRO A 148 -23.12 35.37 15.49
C PRO A 148 -22.09 35.03 16.62
N ALA A 149 -20.82 35.45 16.45
CA ALA A 149 -19.61 35.02 17.20
C ALA A 149 -18.89 36.10 18.08
N LYS A 150 -17.92 35.60 18.89
CA LYS A 150 -16.67 36.19 19.50
C LYS A 150 -16.79 37.04 20.79
N PRO A 151 -15.71 37.29 21.60
CA PRO A 151 -14.27 36.94 21.46
C PRO A 151 -13.47 36.43 22.73
N ASN A 152 -12.39 35.68 22.45
CA ASN A 152 -10.97 35.82 22.89
C ASN A 152 -10.55 36.15 24.35
N LYS A 153 -9.64 35.35 24.93
CA LYS A 153 -8.60 35.79 25.91
C LYS A 153 -7.38 34.84 25.94
N THR A 154 -6.20 35.47 25.93
CA THR A 154 -4.86 34.88 25.75
C THR A 154 -4.03 34.94 27.04
N SER A 155 -3.04 34.03 27.13
CA SER A 155 -1.76 34.08 27.87
C SER A 155 -1.73 33.56 29.33
N PRO A 156 -0.57 33.13 29.89
CA PRO A 156 0.81 33.15 29.38
C PRO A 156 1.63 31.84 29.48
N ILE A 157 2.75 31.87 28.77
CA ILE A 157 3.88 30.93 28.68
C ILE A 157 4.73 30.91 29.97
N SER A 158 5.20 29.73 30.38
CA SER A 158 6.28 29.54 31.37
C SER A 158 7.36 28.62 30.78
N SER A 159 8.62 29.03 30.88
CA SER A 159 9.82 28.36 30.34
C SER A 159 10.49 27.42 31.38
N PRO A 160 11.62 26.73 31.09
CA PRO A 160 11.68 25.28 31.10
C PRO A 160 12.49 24.70 32.28
N ALA A 161 12.12 23.51 32.72
CA ALA A 161 12.92 22.69 33.63
C ALA A 161 14.03 21.94 32.86
N SER A 162 15.15 21.72 33.54
CA SER A 162 16.36 21.03 33.06
C SER A 162 16.11 19.61 32.49
N PRO A 163 16.97 19.11 31.59
CA PRO A 163 16.74 17.87 30.85
C PRO A 163 16.82 16.65 31.77
N ALA A 164 15.67 16.03 31.99
CA ALA A 164 15.62 14.64 32.40
C ALA A 164 16.15 13.78 31.24
N THR A 165 16.99 12.79 31.55
CA THR A 165 17.41 11.76 30.60
C THR A 165 16.17 11.19 29.93
N PRO A 166 16.06 11.23 28.59
CA PRO A 166 14.86 10.75 27.91
C PRO A 166 14.67 9.28 28.27
N PRO A 167 13.45 8.87 28.64
CA PRO A 167 13.15 7.46 28.85
C PRO A 167 13.49 6.72 27.56
N LYS A 168 14.22 5.61 27.69
CA LYS A 168 14.48 4.69 26.57
C LYS A 168 13.15 4.43 25.87
N PRO A 169 12.98 4.81 24.58
CA PRO A 169 11.73 4.56 23.89
C PRO A 169 11.54 3.05 23.79
N LYS A 170 10.51 2.54 24.46
CA LYS A 170 10.09 1.16 24.29
C LYS A 170 9.45 1.07 22.91
N PHE A 171 10.18 0.56 21.94
CA PHE A 171 9.62 0.28 20.63
C PHE A 171 9.08 -1.14 20.58
N ILE A 172 7.80 -1.22 20.26
CA ILE A 172 7.14 -2.42 19.73
C ILE A 172 7.32 -2.30 18.21
N VAL A 173 8.10 -3.20 17.62
CA VAL A 173 8.06 -3.42 16.18
C VAL A 173 6.78 -4.23 15.95
N ASP A 174 5.75 -3.58 15.40
CA ASP A 174 4.56 -4.29 14.95
C ASP A 174 4.88 -4.84 13.54
N PRO A 175 5.02 -6.17 13.36
CA PRO A 175 5.45 -6.78 12.10
C PRO A 175 4.43 -6.69 10.96
N GLY A 176 3.32 -5.95 11.13
CA GLY A 176 2.20 -5.86 10.20
C GLY A 176 2.14 -4.61 9.32
N PHE A 177 3.09 -3.67 9.40
CA PHE A 177 3.02 -2.40 8.66
C PHE A 177 3.89 -2.43 7.39
N LYS A 178 3.38 -3.01 6.29
CA LYS A 178 4.10 -3.06 5.01
C LYS A 178 3.61 -2.13 3.89
N ASN A 179 2.44 -1.49 4.00
CA ASN A 179 1.86 -0.79 2.84
C ASN A 179 1.83 0.75 2.93
N ASP A 180 2.11 1.36 4.09
CA ASP A 180 2.04 2.83 4.27
C ASP A 180 3.40 3.47 4.54
N CYS A 181 4.40 3.14 3.73
CA CYS A 181 5.69 3.83 3.77
C CYS A 181 5.63 5.19 3.07
N VAL A 182 4.90 6.13 3.67
CA VAL A 182 4.69 7.48 3.12
C VAL A 182 5.96 8.33 3.22
N SER A 183 6.84 8.05 4.19
CA SER A 183 8.06 8.83 4.39
C SER A 183 9.32 7.99 4.35
N LYS A 184 10.27 8.42 3.49
CA LYS A 184 11.66 7.96 3.48
C LYS A 184 12.43 8.34 4.75
N THR A 185 11.80 9.05 5.69
CA THR A 185 12.40 9.38 6.98
C THR A 185 12.03 8.40 8.08
N ASP A 186 11.12 7.46 7.83
CA ASP A 186 10.77 6.45 8.83
C ASP A 186 11.82 5.32 8.82
N GLU A 187 12.27 4.93 10.01
CA GLU A 187 13.17 3.79 10.19
C GLU A 187 12.52 2.50 9.69
N ASN A 188 11.22 2.32 9.92
CA ASN A 188 10.51 1.11 9.50
C ASN A 188 10.52 0.94 7.97
N CYS A 189 10.62 2.05 7.24
CA CYS A 189 10.60 2.07 5.78
C CYS A 189 12.00 2.04 5.16
N THR A 190 12.98 2.59 5.86
CA THR A 190 14.37 2.68 5.35
C THR A 190 15.26 1.54 5.82
N GLY A 191 14.88 0.88 6.91
CA GLY A 191 15.69 -0.10 7.61
C GLY A 191 16.58 0.55 8.67
N THR A 192 16.71 -0.15 9.80
CA THR A 192 17.52 0.21 10.98
C THR A 192 18.94 0.66 10.61
N ILE A 193 19.70 -0.11 9.84
CA ILE A 193 21.10 0.26 9.54
C ILE A 193 21.14 1.51 8.68
N ARG A 194 20.36 1.57 7.58
CA ARG A 194 20.31 2.75 6.71
C ARG A 194 19.91 4.01 7.46
N PHE A 195 18.90 3.91 8.33
CA PHE A 195 18.50 5.00 9.21
C PHE A 195 19.63 5.45 10.14
N CYS A 196 20.35 4.52 10.79
CA CYS A 196 21.46 4.88 11.66
C CYS A 196 22.69 5.38 10.90
N ASN A 197 22.88 4.99 9.65
CA ASN A 197 24.03 5.40 8.84
C ASN A 197 23.82 6.82 8.28
N ASP A 198 22.58 7.19 7.96
CA ASP A 198 22.22 8.53 7.51
C ASP A 198 22.30 9.56 8.65
N GLU A 199 23.19 10.55 8.50
CA GLU A 199 23.44 11.56 9.52
C GLU A 199 22.19 12.43 9.80
N ASN A 200 21.37 12.72 8.79
CA ASN A 200 20.18 13.56 8.95
C ASN A 200 19.06 12.81 9.66
N LEU A 201 18.80 11.56 9.24
CA LEU A 201 17.77 10.73 9.87
C LEU A 201 18.13 10.43 11.32
N ARG A 202 19.38 10.06 11.56
CA ARG A 202 19.89 9.80 12.91
C ARG A 202 19.85 11.06 13.79
N ALA A 203 20.30 12.21 13.28
CA ALA A 203 20.28 13.46 14.03
C ALA A 203 18.86 13.93 14.36
N SER A 204 17.87 13.61 13.51
CA SER A 204 16.47 13.93 13.77
C SER A 204 15.90 13.25 15.03
N GLN A 205 16.48 12.12 15.43
CA GLN A 205 16.14 11.38 16.65
C GLN A 205 17.10 11.68 17.82
N GLY A 206 18.04 12.61 17.64
CA GLY A 206 18.96 13.05 18.69
C GLY A 206 20.19 12.15 18.89
N PHE A 207 20.52 11.27 17.95
CA PHE A 207 21.74 10.48 18.01
C PHE A 207 22.88 11.17 17.28
N HIS A 208 24.06 11.24 17.89
CA HIS A 208 25.22 11.94 17.31
C HIS A 208 26.17 11.00 16.57
N ALA A 209 26.11 9.70 16.86
CA ALA A 209 26.94 8.68 16.22
C ALA A 209 26.13 7.46 15.83
N GLU A 210 26.51 6.80 14.73
CA GLU A 210 25.90 5.55 14.27
C GLU A 210 25.91 4.48 15.37
N ALA A 211 27.04 4.32 16.06
CA ALA A 211 27.18 3.35 17.15
C ALA A 211 26.21 3.62 18.31
N GLU A 212 25.92 4.89 18.61
CA GLU A 212 24.94 5.28 19.64
C GLU A 212 23.52 4.93 19.21
N CYS A 213 23.19 5.24 17.96
CA CYS A 213 21.91 4.89 17.33
C CYS A 213 21.68 3.37 17.32
N LEU A 214 22.67 2.58 16.88
CA LEU A 214 22.58 1.12 16.87
C LEU A 214 22.53 0.53 18.28
N ALA A 215 23.34 1.04 19.21
CA ALA A 215 23.33 0.57 20.60
C ALA A 215 22.03 0.91 21.36
N SER A 216 21.31 1.95 20.91
CA SER A 216 20.02 2.33 21.48
C SER A 216 18.90 1.33 21.15
N ARG A 217 19.08 0.50 20.12
CA ARG A 217 18.11 -0.50 19.69
C ARG A 217 18.39 -1.82 20.40
N GLU A 218 17.41 -2.31 21.16
CA GLU A 218 17.54 -3.51 22.01
C GLU A 218 17.75 -4.84 21.24
N ARG A 219 17.98 -4.80 19.91
CA ARG A 219 18.27 -5.98 19.10
C ARG A 219 19.73 -5.97 18.60
N PRO A 220 20.69 -6.54 19.36
CA PRO A 220 22.11 -6.60 18.97
C PRO A 220 22.43 -7.70 17.93
N TRP A 221 21.46 -8.09 17.10
CA TRP A 221 21.62 -9.15 16.11
C TRP A 221 20.92 -8.74 14.82
N THR A 222 21.68 -8.42 13.79
CA THR A 222 21.10 -8.17 12.47
C THR A 222 21.11 -9.48 11.70
N PHE A 223 19.93 -9.78 11.18
CA PHE A 223 19.73 -10.71 10.07
C PHE A 223 20.51 -10.25 8.83
N PHE A 224 20.63 -11.08 7.79
CA PHE A 224 21.19 -10.61 6.53
C PHE A 224 20.37 -9.40 6.06
N GLU A 225 21.05 -8.34 5.65
CA GLU A 225 20.41 -7.20 5.01
C GLU A 225 20.25 -7.49 3.51
N PRO A 226 19.22 -6.94 2.87
CA PRO A 226 19.10 -6.98 1.42
C PRO A 226 20.36 -6.42 0.76
N ARG A 227 21.04 -7.24 -0.04
CA ARG A 227 22.25 -6.80 -0.75
C ARG A 227 21.88 -5.93 -1.96
N GLU A 228 22.56 -4.79 -2.10
CA GLU A 228 22.41 -3.93 -3.27
C GLU A 228 22.85 -4.68 -4.56
N GLY A 229 22.04 -4.55 -5.61
CA GLY A 229 22.28 -5.20 -6.91
C GLY A 229 21.56 -6.54 -7.10
N CYS A 230 20.75 -6.99 -6.13
CA CYS A 230 19.87 -8.13 -6.32
C CYS A 230 18.65 -7.75 -7.16
N ASN A 231 18.53 -8.34 -8.35
CA ASN A 231 17.35 -8.18 -9.21
C ASN A 231 16.23 -9.10 -8.71
N LEU A 232 15.35 -8.57 -7.86
CA LEU A 232 14.13 -9.25 -7.39
C LEU A 232 13.20 -9.70 -8.54
N PHE A 233 13.29 -9.03 -9.69
CA PHE A 233 12.45 -9.26 -10.88
C PHE A 233 13.19 -9.93 -12.04
N GLY A 234 14.42 -10.42 -11.80
CA GLY A 234 15.13 -11.22 -12.80
C GLY A 234 14.52 -12.62 -12.86
N ALA A 235 14.31 -13.17 -14.06
CA ALA A 235 13.85 -14.55 -14.26
C ALA A 235 14.87 -15.62 -13.77
N GLU A 236 16.00 -15.19 -13.20
CA GLU A 236 17.03 -16.05 -12.66
C GLU A 236 16.89 -16.13 -11.13
N ALA A 237 16.91 -17.34 -10.60
CA ALA A 237 16.67 -17.66 -9.17
C ALA A 237 17.60 -16.96 -8.16
N ALA A 238 18.64 -16.24 -8.64
CA ALA A 238 19.60 -15.50 -7.83
C ALA A 238 18.99 -14.30 -7.07
N GLY A 239 17.80 -13.83 -7.44
CA GLY A 239 17.10 -12.74 -6.72
C GLY A 239 16.43 -13.17 -5.40
N HIS A 240 16.31 -14.47 -5.15
CA HIS A 240 15.53 -15.02 -4.02
C HIS A 240 16.39 -15.54 -2.86
N GLU A 241 17.71 -15.31 -2.92
CA GLU A 241 18.61 -15.71 -1.85
C GLU A 241 18.36 -14.84 -0.61
N GLU A 242 18.47 -15.43 0.58
CA GLU A 242 18.30 -14.73 1.86
C GLU A 242 19.19 -13.48 1.98
N GLU A 243 20.38 -13.52 1.39
CA GLU A 243 21.32 -12.39 1.33
C GLU A 243 20.80 -11.23 0.46
N CYS A 244 19.91 -11.51 -0.49
CA CYS A 244 19.38 -10.52 -1.40
C CYS A 244 18.14 -9.79 -0.86
N ILE A 245 17.29 -10.52 -0.14
CA ILE A 245 16.01 -10.01 0.34
C ILE A 245 16.01 -9.70 1.84
N GLY A 246 17.02 -10.18 2.55
CA GLY A 246 17.15 -10.12 4.00
C GLY A 246 16.42 -11.25 4.73
N THR A 247 16.93 -11.66 5.90
CA THR A 247 16.41 -12.86 6.59
C THR A 247 14.98 -12.71 7.08
N GLU A 248 14.55 -11.50 7.49
CA GLU A 248 13.18 -11.31 7.96
C GLU A 248 12.18 -11.51 6.82
N ASP A 249 12.44 -10.92 5.65
CA ASP A 249 11.58 -11.12 4.48
C ASP A 249 11.67 -12.55 3.93
N PHE A 250 12.87 -13.14 3.94
CA PHE A 250 13.04 -14.55 3.60
C PHE A 250 12.19 -15.47 4.49
N CYS A 251 12.20 -15.25 5.80
CA CYS A 251 11.46 -16.07 6.75
C CYS A 251 9.95 -15.77 6.77
N ASN A 252 9.52 -14.57 6.35
CA ASN A 252 8.12 -14.23 6.24
C ASN A 252 7.46 -14.84 4.99
N TYR A 253 8.23 -15.01 3.91
CA TYR A 253 7.70 -15.61 2.67
C TYR A 253 7.46 -17.12 2.83
N HIS A 254 6.21 -17.55 2.62
CA HIS A 254 5.77 -18.93 2.89
C HIS A 254 6.55 -19.97 2.08
N ASP A 255 6.74 -19.73 0.79
CA ASP A 255 7.34 -20.75 -0.08
C ASP A 255 8.83 -20.92 0.21
N TRP A 256 9.53 -19.83 0.52
CA TRP A 256 10.96 -19.85 0.81
C TRP A 256 11.26 -20.50 2.16
N ARG A 257 10.46 -20.18 3.20
CA ARG A 257 10.62 -20.84 4.50
C ARG A 257 10.23 -22.32 4.45
N SER A 258 9.17 -22.67 3.72
CA SER A 258 8.69 -24.05 3.59
C SER A 258 9.67 -24.92 2.82
N ALA A 259 10.33 -24.37 1.80
CA ALA A 259 11.42 -25.04 1.08
C ALA A 259 12.61 -25.38 1.98
N GLN A 260 12.80 -24.66 3.08
CA GLN A 260 13.82 -24.91 4.10
C GLN A 260 13.31 -25.76 5.27
N GLY A 261 12.05 -26.21 5.24
CA GLY A 261 11.45 -27.07 6.25
C GLY A 261 10.94 -26.34 7.49
N PHE A 262 10.77 -25.02 7.44
CA PHE A 262 10.23 -24.23 8.56
C PHE A 262 8.72 -24.06 8.43
N SER A 263 7.99 -24.36 9.50
CA SER A 263 6.53 -24.24 9.54
C SER A 263 6.05 -22.81 9.81
N THR A 264 6.88 -22.00 10.49
CA THR A 264 6.56 -20.62 10.87
C THR A 264 7.75 -19.70 10.66
N ALA A 265 7.48 -18.40 10.47
CA ALA A 265 8.52 -17.38 10.38
C ALA A 265 9.40 -17.32 11.65
N ALA A 266 8.79 -17.50 12.83
CA ALA A 266 9.51 -17.50 14.10
C ALA A 266 10.50 -18.67 14.21
N GLU A 267 10.12 -19.85 13.76
CA GLU A 267 10.99 -21.03 13.70
C GLU A 267 12.17 -20.78 12.75
N CYS A 268 11.89 -20.25 11.55
CA CYS A 268 12.91 -19.84 10.59
C CYS A 268 13.89 -18.84 11.21
N LEU A 269 13.41 -17.74 11.81
CA LEU A 269 14.25 -16.70 12.42
C LEU A 269 15.09 -17.24 13.58
N ALA A 270 14.55 -18.17 14.37
CA ALA A 270 15.27 -18.78 15.49
C ALA A 270 16.38 -19.73 15.02
N ALA A 271 16.21 -20.39 13.87
CA ALA A 271 17.16 -21.33 13.30
C ALA A 271 18.33 -20.64 12.57
N LYS A 272 18.18 -19.38 12.16
CA LYS A 272 19.19 -18.67 11.37
C LYS A 272 20.38 -18.24 12.25
N PRO A 273 21.63 -18.43 11.77
CA PRO A 273 22.81 -18.06 12.52
C PRO A 273 22.85 -16.54 12.68
N LYS A 274 22.81 -16.08 13.92
CA LYS A 274 22.96 -14.66 14.23
C LYS A 274 24.40 -14.25 13.93
N LYS A 275 24.61 -13.37 12.94
CA LYS A 275 25.93 -12.86 12.62
C LYS A 275 26.25 -11.75 13.63
N LYS A 276 27.38 -11.90 14.32
CA LYS A 276 27.91 -10.85 15.18
C LYS A 276 28.63 -9.85 14.27
N LEU A 277 28.13 -8.62 14.23
CA LEU A 277 28.82 -7.49 13.61
C LEU A 277 30.16 -7.22 14.31
#